data_AF-A0A4R8Z347-F1
#
_entry.id   AF-A0A4R8Z347-F1
#
_cell.length_a   1.000
_cell.length_b   1.000
_cell.length_c   1.000
_cell.angle_alpha   90.00
_cell.angle_beta   90.00
_cell.angle_gamma   90.00
#
_symmetry.space_group_name_H-M   'P 1'
#
loop_
_entity.id
_entity.type
_entity.pdbx_description
1 polymer ?
#
loop_
_entity_poly.entity_id
_entity_poly.type
_entity_poly.pdbx_seq_one_letter_code
_entity_poly.pdbx_strand_id
1 'polypeptide(L)'
;MLSVALKDTDNQIGRFVDHLVAAGTWESSVLIVLADHSMDWSIPSNVISVDQILSSRADLRAQIAIPQNGGADLLCWTGPSAARDAGLAEVLALVAAHPGVLSIANPADLRLGVEAGDLVAYCRAGWHFSDPSVASNPIPGNHGHPATEPIPFFVSGGSPRVVAGVSSQPARTLDVAPTVGALVGLTAPAGGYDGTARTVAFSD
;
A
#
# COMPACT_ATOMS: atom_id res chain seq x y z
N MET A 1 -21.46 -11.42 6.68
CA MET A 1 -21.45 -10.84 8.04
C MET A 1 -20.43 -9.73 8.05
N LEU A 2 -20.83 -8.48 8.31
CA LEU A 2 -19.87 -7.38 8.50
C LEU A 2 -19.08 -7.64 9.79
N SER A 3 -17.76 -7.47 9.80
CA SER A 3 -16.97 -7.63 11.02
C SER A 3 -17.34 -6.56 12.05
N VAL A 4 -17.14 -6.84 13.35
CA VAL A 4 -17.39 -5.87 14.43
C VAL A 4 -16.57 -4.59 14.22
N ALA A 5 -15.34 -4.71 13.72
CA ALA A 5 -14.47 -3.58 13.43
C ALA A 5 -15.05 -2.65 12.35
N LEU A 6 -15.56 -3.21 11.24
CA LEU A 6 -16.18 -2.40 10.18
C LEU A 6 -17.44 -1.68 10.69
N LYS A 7 -18.25 -2.35 11.51
CA LYS A 7 -19.40 -1.71 12.16
C LYS A 7 -18.97 -0.58 13.10
N ASP A 8 -17.89 -0.76 13.84
CA ASP A 8 -17.38 0.30 14.70
C ASP A 8 -16.85 1.49 13.90
N THR A 9 -16.09 1.26 12.82
CA THR A 9 -15.64 2.32 11.90
C THR A 9 -16.82 3.11 11.32
N ASP A 10 -17.86 2.42 10.86
CA ASP A 10 -19.11 3.04 10.38
C ASP A 10 -19.75 3.91 11.47
N ASN A 11 -19.82 3.43 12.71
CA ASN A 11 -20.32 4.21 13.83
C ASN A 11 -19.45 5.45 14.12
N GLN A 12 -18.12 5.38 13.98
CA GLN A 12 -17.25 6.55 14.18
C GLN A 12 -17.50 7.61 13.09
N ILE A 13 -17.70 7.19 11.83
CA ILE A 13 -18.07 8.11 10.75
C ILE A 13 -19.43 8.76 11.06
N GLY A 14 -20.42 7.97 11.49
CA GLY A 14 -21.71 8.49 11.92
C GLY A 14 -21.60 9.55 13.03
N ARG A 15 -20.81 9.27 14.07
CA ARG A 15 -20.55 10.24 15.16
C ARG A 15 -19.89 11.52 14.67
N PHE A 16 -18.99 11.43 13.69
CA PHE A 16 -18.37 12.60 13.11
C PHE A 16 -19.37 13.44 12.32
N VAL A 17 -20.26 12.81 11.55
CA VAL A 17 -21.37 13.49 10.86
C VAL A 17 -22.32 14.15 11.87
N ASP A 18 -22.72 13.44 12.92
CA ASP A 18 -23.58 13.97 13.99
C ASP A 18 -22.97 15.22 14.64
N HIS A 19 -21.65 15.20 14.85
CA HIS A 19 -20.92 16.36 15.37
C HIS A 19 -20.99 17.57 14.43
N LEU A 20 -20.78 17.37 13.13
CA LEU A 20 -20.87 18.45 12.13
C LEU A 20 -22.29 19.02 12.04
N VAL A 21 -23.32 18.18 12.16
CA VAL A 21 -24.72 18.59 12.20
C VAL A 21 -24.99 19.41 13.46
N ALA A 22 -24.60 18.92 14.64
CA ALA A 22 -24.78 19.62 15.91
C ALA A 22 -24.03 20.95 15.98
N ALA A 23 -22.87 21.04 15.31
CA ALA A 23 -22.08 22.27 15.19
C ALA A 23 -22.63 23.25 14.14
N GLY A 24 -23.65 22.86 13.35
CA GLY A 24 -24.22 23.69 12.29
C GLY A 24 -23.33 23.88 11.07
N THR A 25 -22.31 23.02 10.89
CA THR A 25 -21.33 23.11 9.78
C THR A 25 -21.56 22.10 8.67
N TRP A 26 -22.47 21.14 8.88
CA TRP A 26 -22.76 20.05 7.94
C TRP A 26 -23.05 20.52 6.50
N GLU A 27 -23.94 21.51 6.33
CA GLU A 27 -24.36 22.05 5.02
C GLU A 27 -23.22 22.75 4.25
N SER A 28 -22.07 22.96 4.88
CA SER A 28 -20.86 23.54 4.27
C SER A 28 -19.70 22.55 4.22
N SER A 29 -19.91 21.30 4.66
CA SER A 29 -18.86 20.29 4.80
C SER A 29 -18.84 19.34 3.60
N VAL A 30 -17.63 19.02 3.15
CA VAL A 30 -17.34 17.92 2.23
C VAL A 30 -16.42 16.95 2.94
N LEU A 31 -16.75 15.67 2.91
CA LEU A 31 -16.01 14.57 3.50
C LEU A 31 -15.38 13.74 2.39
N ILE A 32 -14.08 13.46 2.51
CA ILE A 32 -13.38 12.48 1.68
C ILE A 32 -12.92 11.37 2.61
N VAL A 33 -13.44 10.15 2.41
CA VAL A 33 -13.16 8.97 3.24
C VAL A 33 -12.48 7.91 2.41
N LEU A 34 -11.30 7.48 2.86
CA LEU A 34 -10.45 6.50 2.19
C LEU A 34 -9.58 5.75 3.20
N ALA A 35 -8.72 4.86 2.71
CA ALA A 35 -7.66 4.22 3.48
C ALA A 35 -6.29 4.56 2.88
N ASP A 36 -5.23 4.31 3.63
CA ASP A 36 -3.86 4.31 3.14
C ASP A 36 -3.55 3.06 2.29
N HIS A 37 -4.04 1.91 2.74
CA HIS A 37 -3.98 0.63 2.04
C HIS A 37 -5.10 -0.31 2.49
N SER A 38 -5.22 -1.46 1.82
CA SER A 38 -6.12 -2.55 2.22
C SER A 38 -5.35 -3.64 2.97
N MET A 39 -5.96 -4.82 3.10
CA MET A 39 -5.41 -5.99 3.79
C MET A 39 -5.66 -7.24 2.95
N ASP A 40 -4.71 -8.17 2.97
CA ASP A 40 -4.86 -9.51 2.41
C ASP A 40 -4.75 -10.57 3.51
N TRP A 41 -5.34 -11.72 3.25
CA TRP A 41 -5.25 -12.86 4.15
C TRP A 41 -3.85 -13.48 4.07
N SER A 42 -3.28 -13.81 5.22
CA SER A 42 -2.05 -14.60 5.29
C SER A 42 -2.41 -16.04 5.58
N ILE A 43 -2.47 -16.87 4.53
CA ILE A 43 -2.76 -18.30 4.71
C ILE A 43 -1.58 -18.92 5.47
N PRO A 44 -1.79 -19.61 6.60
CA PRO A 44 -0.68 -20.04 7.46
C PRO A 44 0.37 -20.93 6.77
N SER A 45 -0.02 -21.67 5.74
CA SER A 45 0.90 -22.51 4.94
C SER A 45 1.62 -21.75 3.81
N ASN A 46 1.19 -20.53 3.50
CA ASN A 46 1.67 -19.76 2.35
C ASN A 46 2.65 -18.69 2.84
N VAL A 47 3.84 -19.16 3.21
CA VAL A 47 4.89 -18.32 3.78
C VAL A 47 6.11 -18.35 2.86
N ILE A 48 6.78 -17.22 2.74
CA ILE A 48 8.05 -17.07 2.06
C ILE A 48 9.07 -16.65 3.12
N SER A 49 10.22 -17.32 3.18
CA SER A 49 11.37 -16.81 3.92
C SER A 49 12.55 -16.79 2.97
N VAL A 50 13.00 -15.59 2.61
CA VAL A 50 14.18 -15.41 1.76
C VAL A 50 15.43 -15.96 2.45
N ASP A 51 15.55 -15.80 3.76
CA ASP A 51 16.62 -16.37 4.56
C ASP A 51 16.67 -17.91 4.43
N GLN A 52 15.52 -18.59 4.45
CA GLN A 52 15.44 -20.04 4.22
C GLN A 52 15.70 -20.42 2.76
N ILE A 53 15.24 -19.64 1.78
CA ILE A 53 15.56 -19.85 0.35
C ILE A 53 17.08 -19.84 0.15
N LEU A 54 17.77 -18.91 0.81
CA LEU A 54 19.23 -18.77 0.74
C LEU A 54 19.99 -19.72 1.67
N SER A 55 19.33 -20.62 2.39
CA SER A 55 19.98 -21.51 3.39
C SER A 55 21.08 -22.40 2.80
N SER A 56 20.96 -22.82 1.54
CA SER A 56 21.99 -23.60 0.83
C SER A 56 23.15 -22.75 0.30
N ARG A 57 23.03 -21.42 0.38
CA ARG A 57 23.99 -20.42 -0.08
C ARG A 57 24.35 -19.47 1.05
N ALA A 58 24.98 -20.02 2.07
CA ALA A 58 25.42 -19.28 3.26
C ALA A 58 26.30 -18.06 2.93
N ASP A 59 27.06 -18.14 1.84
CA ASP A 59 27.85 -17.03 1.29
C ASP A 59 26.98 -15.85 0.85
N LEU A 60 25.88 -16.09 0.13
CA LEU A 60 24.93 -15.05 -0.28
C LEU A 60 24.05 -14.58 0.87
N ARG A 61 23.56 -15.53 1.68
CA ARG A 61 22.70 -15.24 2.83
C ARG A 61 23.35 -14.25 3.80
N ALA A 62 24.66 -14.38 4.05
CA ALA A 62 25.40 -13.47 4.91
C ALA A 62 25.57 -12.04 4.34
N GLN A 63 25.26 -11.85 3.06
CA GLN A 63 25.44 -10.59 2.32
C GLN A 63 24.11 -9.91 1.98
N ILE A 64 22.99 -10.42 2.50
CA ILE A 64 21.65 -9.84 2.32
C ILE A 64 21.08 -9.46 3.69
N ALA A 65 20.64 -8.22 3.81
CA ALA A 65 19.81 -7.73 4.90
C ALA A 65 18.37 -7.54 4.42
N ILE A 66 17.41 -7.90 5.29
CA ILE A 66 15.98 -7.85 5.00
C ILE A 66 15.32 -7.01 6.11
N PRO A 67 15.13 -5.69 5.91
CA PRO A 67 14.62 -4.80 6.95
C PRO A 67 13.10 -4.80 7.08
N GLN A 68 12.37 -5.45 6.18
CA GLN A 68 10.91 -5.47 6.15
C GLN A 68 10.37 -6.86 5.85
N ASN A 69 9.14 -7.13 6.30
CA ASN A 69 8.36 -8.34 6.05
C ASN A 69 6.92 -7.97 5.69
N GLY A 70 6.15 -8.94 5.19
CA GLY A 70 4.71 -8.80 4.94
C GLY A 70 4.36 -9.07 3.49
N GLY A 71 3.66 -8.13 2.83
CA GLY A 71 3.39 -8.24 1.39
C GLY A 71 4.62 -8.05 0.52
N ALA A 72 5.61 -7.31 1.02
CA ALA A 72 6.82 -6.99 0.30
C ALA A 72 8.06 -7.02 1.19
N ASP A 73 9.14 -7.56 0.62
CA ASP A 73 10.46 -7.52 1.21
C ASP A 73 11.36 -6.57 0.43
N LEU A 74 12.16 -5.81 1.17
CA LEU A 74 13.30 -5.07 0.64
C LEU A 74 14.52 -5.96 0.83
N LEU A 75 15.30 -6.19 -0.23
CA LEU A 75 16.54 -6.94 -0.16
C LEU A 75 17.70 -5.98 -0.35
N CYS A 76 18.54 -5.88 0.68
CA CYS A 76 19.68 -4.97 0.71
C CYS A 76 20.99 -5.76 0.71
N TRP A 77 21.85 -5.48 -0.26
CA TRP A 77 23.20 -6.02 -0.35
C TRP A 77 24.11 -5.37 0.69
N THR A 78 24.71 -6.19 1.54
CA THR A 78 25.65 -5.77 2.59
C THR A 78 27.06 -6.32 2.37
N GLY A 79 27.28 -7.09 1.31
CA GLY A 79 28.57 -7.64 0.93
C GLY A 79 29.50 -6.65 0.21
N PRO A 80 30.67 -7.11 -0.26
CA PRO A 80 31.61 -6.28 -1.02
C PRO A 80 30.99 -5.70 -2.29
N SER A 81 31.27 -4.44 -2.60
CA SER A 81 30.71 -3.72 -3.75
C SER A 81 31.02 -4.42 -5.09
N ALA A 82 32.22 -4.99 -5.21
CA ALA A 82 32.66 -5.70 -6.42
C ALA A 82 31.86 -6.98 -6.72
N ALA A 83 31.19 -7.54 -5.71
CA ALA A 83 30.37 -8.75 -5.85
C ALA A 83 28.87 -8.45 -5.96
N ARG A 84 28.45 -7.19 -5.77
CA ARG A 84 27.05 -6.79 -5.63
C ARG A 84 26.17 -7.26 -6.78
N ASP A 85 26.54 -6.93 -8.01
CA ASP A 85 25.67 -7.20 -9.16
C ASP A 85 25.52 -8.71 -9.44
N ALA A 86 26.62 -9.45 -9.33
CA ALA A 86 26.60 -10.91 -9.47
C ALA A 86 25.80 -11.58 -8.35
N GLY A 87 26.00 -11.14 -7.11
CA GLY A 87 25.27 -11.67 -5.95
C GLY A 87 23.78 -11.37 -5.99
N LEU A 88 23.40 -10.14 -6.34
CA LEU A 88 21.99 -9.75 -6.49
C LEU A 88 21.31 -10.48 -7.65
N ALA A 89 22.00 -10.71 -8.77
CA ALA A 89 21.45 -11.49 -9.88
C ALA A 89 21.13 -12.93 -9.43
N GLU A 90 21.99 -13.53 -8.60
CA GLU A 90 21.77 -14.87 -8.08
C GLU A 90 20.67 -14.92 -7.01
N VAL A 91 20.63 -13.95 -6.10
CA VAL A 91 19.53 -13.80 -5.13
C VAL A 91 18.20 -13.63 -5.85
N LEU A 92 18.13 -12.78 -6.87
CA LEU A 92 16.95 -12.59 -7.70
C LEU A 92 16.50 -13.93 -8.29
N ALA A 93 17.40 -14.69 -8.91
CA ALA A 93 17.07 -15.98 -9.51
C ALA A 93 16.50 -16.99 -8.50
N LEU A 94 17.11 -17.09 -7.31
CA LEU A 94 16.67 -17.99 -6.25
C LEU A 94 15.32 -17.58 -5.65
N VAL A 95 15.13 -16.29 -5.36
CA VAL A 95 13.90 -15.77 -4.77
C VAL A 95 12.75 -15.82 -5.77
N ALA A 96 12.99 -15.44 -7.04
CA ALA A 96 11.96 -15.47 -8.09
C ALA A 96 11.46 -16.89 -8.41
N ALA A 97 12.27 -17.92 -8.15
CA ALA A 97 11.88 -19.32 -8.32
C ALA A 97 10.86 -19.81 -7.27
N HIS A 98 10.70 -19.08 -6.15
CA HIS A 98 9.77 -19.48 -5.10
C HIS A 98 8.31 -19.24 -5.54
N PRO A 99 7.40 -20.23 -5.42
CA PRO A 99 6.05 -20.13 -5.99
C PRO A 99 5.19 -19.02 -5.38
N GLY A 100 5.47 -18.64 -4.12
CA GLY A 100 4.79 -17.53 -3.45
C GLY A 100 5.19 -16.14 -3.93
N VAL A 101 6.31 -15.99 -4.63
CA VAL A 101 6.77 -14.69 -5.13
C VAL A 101 5.97 -14.33 -6.39
N LEU A 102 5.44 -13.11 -6.41
CA LEU A 102 4.70 -12.54 -7.54
C LEU A 102 5.66 -11.90 -8.54
N SER A 103 6.54 -11.05 -8.05
CA SER A 103 7.48 -10.26 -8.86
C SER A 103 8.63 -9.74 -8.01
N ILE A 104 9.75 -9.45 -8.66
CA ILE A 104 10.88 -8.73 -8.07
C ILE A 104 11.19 -7.54 -8.98
N ALA A 105 11.33 -6.35 -8.42
CA ALA A 105 11.58 -5.12 -9.18
C ALA A 105 12.82 -4.39 -8.65
N ASN A 106 13.48 -3.63 -9.53
CA ASN A 106 14.45 -2.65 -9.07
C ASN A 106 13.68 -1.45 -8.48
N PRO A 107 14.15 -0.84 -7.38
CA PRO A 107 13.51 0.33 -6.80
C PRO A 107 13.28 1.49 -7.77
N ALA A 108 14.19 1.70 -8.71
CA ALA A 108 14.07 2.74 -9.74
C ALA A 108 12.84 2.55 -10.65
N ASP A 109 12.49 1.30 -10.97
CA ASP A 109 11.31 0.97 -11.79
C ASP A 109 10.00 1.32 -11.05
N LEU A 110 10.06 1.38 -9.72
CA LEU A 110 8.96 1.76 -8.83
C LEU A 110 8.98 3.25 -8.45
N ARG A 111 9.95 4.02 -8.97
CA ARG A 111 10.21 5.43 -8.58
C ARG A 111 10.47 5.58 -7.07
N LEU A 112 11.12 4.60 -6.46
CA LEU A 112 11.51 4.61 -5.05
C LEU A 112 12.90 5.22 -4.87
N GLY A 113 13.13 5.80 -3.69
CA GLY A 113 14.43 6.31 -3.27
C GLY A 113 15.37 5.21 -2.80
N VAL A 114 16.60 5.61 -2.44
CA VAL A 114 17.68 4.70 -1.98
C VAL A 114 17.30 3.85 -0.76
N GLU A 115 16.33 4.32 0.04
CA GLU A 115 15.83 3.61 1.23
C GLU A 115 15.11 2.29 0.89
N ALA A 116 14.72 2.07 -0.38
CA ALA A 116 14.07 0.84 -0.82
C ALA A 116 15.03 -0.34 -1.06
N GLY A 117 16.32 -0.18 -0.74
CA GLY A 117 17.32 -1.24 -0.88
C GLY A 117 17.73 -1.47 -2.34
N ASP A 118 18.07 -2.71 -2.67
CA ASP A 118 18.57 -3.07 -4.00
C ASP A 118 17.53 -3.80 -4.86
N LEU A 119 16.64 -4.58 -4.22
CA LEU A 119 15.51 -5.25 -4.85
C LEU A 119 14.27 -5.14 -3.96
N VAL A 120 13.09 -5.05 -4.60
CA VAL A 120 11.79 -5.15 -3.93
C VAL A 120 11.09 -6.41 -4.42
N ALA A 121 10.84 -7.36 -3.52
CA ALA A 121 10.12 -8.59 -3.82
C ALA A 121 8.68 -8.47 -3.32
N TYR A 122 7.70 -8.71 -4.19
CA TYR A 122 6.28 -8.77 -3.83
C TYR A 122 5.80 -10.21 -3.78
N CYS A 123 4.96 -10.55 -2.80
CA CYS A 123 4.32 -11.85 -2.73
C CYS A 123 3.01 -11.88 -3.52
N ARG A 124 2.54 -13.10 -3.83
CA ARG A 124 1.21 -13.34 -4.40
C ARG A 124 0.13 -13.12 -3.33
N ALA A 125 -1.10 -12.90 -3.79
CA ALA A 125 -2.24 -12.85 -2.88
C ALA A 125 -2.35 -14.15 -2.05
N GLY A 126 -2.68 -14.03 -0.77
CA GLY A 126 -2.73 -15.14 0.18
C GLY A 126 -1.38 -15.55 0.77
N TRP A 127 -0.26 -15.02 0.24
CA TRP A 127 1.11 -15.26 0.73
C TRP A 127 1.60 -14.08 1.56
N HIS A 128 2.66 -14.30 2.33
CA HIS A 128 3.40 -13.25 3.01
C HIS A 128 4.87 -13.66 3.19
N PHE A 129 5.74 -12.68 3.28
CA PHE A 129 7.11 -12.84 3.73
C PHE A 129 7.20 -12.86 5.26
N SER A 130 8.08 -13.72 5.76
CA SER A 130 8.32 -14.00 7.17
C SER A 130 9.79 -14.43 7.33
N ASP A 131 10.65 -13.44 7.55
CA ASP A 131 12.08 -13.59 7.71
C ASP A 131 12.54 -13.17 9.12
N PRO A 132 13.58 -13.79 9.69
CA PRO A 132 14.43 -14.83 9.09
C PRO A 132 13.85 -16.26 9.18
N SER A 133 12.62 -16.42 9.67
CA SER A 133 11.99 -17.73 9.80
C SER A 133 10.51 -17.62 9.54
N VAL A 134 9.88 -18.72 9.12
CA VAL A 134 8.43 -18.76 8.86
C VAL A 134 7.55 -18.29 10.03
N ALA A 135 8.05 -18.30 11.26
CA ALA A 135 7.34 -17.85 12.46
C ALA A 135 7.56 -16.37 12.82
N SER A 136 8.41 -15.64 12.07
CA SER A 136 8.81 -14.28 12.40
C SER A 136 7.71 -13.25 12.16
N ASN A 137 6.80 -13.52 11.22
CA ASN A 137 5.62 -12.73 10.93
C ASN A 137 4.33 -13.59 11.06
N PRO A 138 3.85 -13.85 12.29
CA PRO A 138 2.78 -14.82 12.53
C PRO A 138 1.36 -14.26 12.36
N ILE A 139 1.20 -13.04 11.82
CA ILE A 139 -0.10 -12.37 11.78
C ILE A 139 -0.97 -12.93 10.65
N PRO A 140 -2.31 -13.04 10.86
CA PRO A 140 -3.21 -13.66 9.89
C PRO A 140 -3.62 -12.74 8.73
N GLY A 141 -3.17 -11.48 8.73
CA GLY A 141 -3.41 -10.53 7.65
C GLY A 141 -2.21 -9.62 7.45
N ASN A 142 -1.80 -9.45 6.19
CA ASN A 142 -0.64 -8.66 5.80
C ASN A 142 -1.01 -7.69 4.66
N HIS A 143 -0.17 -6.69 4.47
CA HIS A 143 -0.29 -5.68 3.42
C HIS A 143 1.07 -5.31 2.84
N GLY A 144 1.08 -4.46 1.82
CA GLY A 144 2.29 -3.97 1.16
C GLY A 144 2.54 -4.58 -0.22
N HIS A 145 1.72 -5.52 -0.68
CA HIS A 145 1.75 -6.10 -2.03
C HIS A 145 0.57 -5.63 -2.88
N PRO A 146 0.61 -5.83 -4.22
CA PRO A 146 -0.42 -5.34 -5.13
C PRO A 146 -1.86 -5.75 -4.80
N ALA A 147 -2.07 -6.89 -4.14
CA ALA A 147 -3.42 -7.31 -3.72
C ALA A 147 -4.04 -6.38 -2.67
N THR A 148 -3.22 -5.59 -1.97
CA THR A 148 -3.64 -4.62 -0.95
C THR A 148 -3.67 -3.17 -1.43
N GLU A 149 -3.41 -2.93 -2.72
CA GLU A 149 -3.53 -1.61 -3.35
C GLU A 149 -4.98 -1.09 -3.40
N PRO A 150 -6.01 -1.90 -3.72
CA PRO A 150 -7.36 -1.38 -3.86
C PRO A 150 -7.96 -0.96 -2.52
N ILE A 151 -8.37 0.30 -2.42
CA ILE A 151 -9.00 0.91 -1.23
C ILE A 151 -10.37 1.52 -1.54
N PRO A 152 -11.24 1.73 -0.55
CA PRO A 152 -12.41 2.58 -0.73
C PRO A 152 -12.00 4.04 -1.00
N PHE A 153 -12.80 4.74 -1.80
CA PHE A 153 -12.68 6.18 -2.02
C PHE A 153 -14.09 6.78 -2.09
N PHE A 154 -14.51 7.44 -1.01
CA PHE A 154 -15.82 8.09 -0.92
C PHE A 154 -15.68 9.60 -0.85
N VAL A 155 -16.53 10.30 -1.61
CA VAL A 155 -16.78 11.73 -1.44
C VAL A 155 -18.23 11.88 -1.01
N SER A 156 -18.45 12.58 0.10
CA SER A 156 -19.76 12.77 0.73
C SER A 156 -19.81 14.16 1.39
N GLY A 157 -20.91 14.51 2.05
CA GLY A 157 -21.03 15.77 2.78
C GLY A 157 -22.44 16.33 2.74
N GLY A 158 -22.70 17.33 3.58
CA GLY A 158 -23.94 18.11 3.55
C GLY A 158 -23.89 19.25 2.54
N SER A 159 -22.71 19.59 2.03
CA SER A 159 -22.59 20.65 1.03
C SER A 159 -23.41 20.33 -0.23
N PRO A 160 -24.23 21.29 -0.73
CA PRO A 160 -24.98 21.11 -1.98
C PRO A 160 -24.06 20.97 -3.21
N ARG A 161 -22.76 21.22 -3.02
CA ARG A 161 -21.73 20.97 -4.03
C ARG A 161 -21.47 19.49 -4.24
N VAL A 162 -21.78 18.61 -3.30
CA VAL A 162 -21.55 17.16 -3.44
C VAL A 162 -22.71 16.53 -4.20
N VAL A 163 -22.43 15.86 -5.30
CA VAL A 163 -23.47 15.16 -6.08
C VAL A 163 -23.67 13.74 -5.59
N ALA A 164 -24.92 13.30 -5.55
CA ALA A 164 -25.25 11.89 -5.30
C ALA A 164 -24.99 11.06 -6.56
N GLY A 165 -24.24 9.96 -6.43
CA GLY A 165 -23.98 9.07 -7.55
C GLY A 165 -22.88 8.06 -7.28
N VAL A 166 -22.55 7.28 -8.31
CA VAL A 166 -21.42 6.34 -8.31
C VAL A 166 -20.61 6.58 -9.58
N SER A 167 -19.29 6.57 -9.44
CA SER A 167 -18.37 6.66 -10.57
C SER A 167 -17.55 5.38 -10.66
N SER A 168 -17.39 4.85 -11.88
CA SER A 168 -16.47 3.74 -12.17
C SER A 168 -15.08 4.23 -12.58
N GLN A 169 -14.82 5.54 -12.52
CA GLN A 169 -13.49 6.06 -12.80
C GLN A 169 -12.52 5.62 -11.70
N PRO A 170 -11.31 5.13 -12.06
CA PRO A 170 -10.29 4.82 -11.07
C PRO A 170 -9.95 6.06 -10.24
N ALA A 171 -10.03 5.92 -8.92
CA ALA A 171 -9.58 6.91 -7.95
C ALA A 171 -8.36 6.36 -7.20
N ARG A 172 -7.42 7.23 -6.89
CA ARG A 172 -6.15 6.94 -6.21
C ARG A 172 -5.96 7.89 -5.05
N THR A 173 -5.17 7.50 -4.05
CA THR A 173 -4.81 8.38 -2.92
C THR A 173 -4.19 9.70 -3.37
N LEU A 174 -3.40 9.68 -4.46
CA LEU A 174 -2.78 10.85 -5.10
C LEU A 174 -3.81 11.92 -5.54
N ASP A 175 -5.06 11.51 -5.77
CA ASP A 175 -6.12 12.38 -6.29
C ASP A 175 -6.75 13.26 -5.20
N VAL A 176 -6.50 12.97 -3.92
CA VAL A 176 -7.08 13.74 -2.81
C VAL A 176 -6.64 15.19 -2.88
N ALA A 177 -5.34 15.45 -3.01
CA ALA A 177 -4.79 16.80 -3.04
C ALA A 177 -5.35 17.67 -4.19
N PRO A 178 -5.32 17.26 -5.47
CA PRO A 178 -5.93 18.03 -6.54
C PRO A 178 -7.46 18.16 -6.41
N THR A 179 -8.15 17.17 -5.83
CA THR A 179 -9.60 17.25 -5.58
C THR A 179 -9.93 18.31 -4.53
N VAL A 180 -9.21 18.34 -3.41
CA VAL A 180 -9.36 19.38 -2.39
C VAL A 180 -8.98 20.75 -2.96
N GLY A 181 -7.88 20.84 -3.70
CA GLY A 181 -7.45 22.08 -4.33
C GLY A 181 -8.53 22.66 -5.25
N ALA A 182 -9.12 21.83 -6.12
CA ALA A 182 -10.23 22.23 -6.98
C ALA A 182 -11.47 22.67 -6.18
N LEU A 183 -11.80 21.95 -5.10
CA LEU A 183 -12.96 22.27 -4.25
C LEU A 183 -12.83 23.66 -3.61
N VAL A 184 -11.64 24.03 -3.12
CA VAL A 184 -11.40 25.30 -2.41
C VAL A 184 -10.79 26.39 -3.28
N GLY A 185 -10.64 26.17 -4.59
CA GLY A 185 -10.11 27.16 -5.54
C GLY A 185 -8.60 27.41 -5.41
N LEU A 186 -7.83 26.44 -4.91
CA LEU A 186 -6.38 26.52 -4.87
C LEU A 186 -5.78 26.11 -6.22
N THR A 187 -4.76 26.85 -6.65
CA THR A 187 -3.94 26.47 -7.81
C THR A 187 -3.04 25.30 -7.47
N ALA A 188 -2.69 24.50 -8.48
CA ALA A 188 -1.70 23.44 -8.30
C ALA A 188 -0.36 24.00 -7.78
N PRO A 189 0.39 23.22 -6.99
CA PRO A 189 1.73 23.60 -6.55
C PRO A 189 2.69 23.69 -7.75
N ALA A 190 3.86 24.29 -7.54
CA ALA A 190 4.93 24.26 -8.54
C ALA A 190 5.28 22.80 -8.89
N GLY A 191 5.27 22.46 -10.18
CA GLY A 191 5.45 21.08 -10.66
C GLY A 191 4.16 20.28 -10.83
N GLY A 192 3.02 20.77 -10.33
CA GLY A 192 1.72 20.11 -10.46
C GLY A 192 1.48 18.99 -9.46
N TYR A 193 0.42 18.22 -9.68
CA TYR A 193 0.08 17.01 -8.94
C TYR A 193 0.31 15.78 -9.81
N ASP A 194 0.72 14.66 -9.23
CA ASP A 194 0.71 13.35 -9.90
C ASP A 194 -0.72 12.80 -10.08
N GLY A 195 -1.64 13.19 -9.18
CA GLY A 195 -3.04 12.80 -9.21
C GLY A 195 -3.90 13.70 -10.10
N THR A 196 -5.16 13.32 -10.26
CA THR A 196 -6.18 14.06 -11.01
C THR A 196 -7.35 14.41 -10.11
N ALA A 197 -7.84 15.65 -10.19
CA ALA A 197 -9.00 16.09 -9.42
C ALA A 197 -10.26 15.27 -9.78
N ARG A 198 -10.97 14.77 -8.77
CA ARG A 198 -12.21 14.01 -8.93
C ARG A 198 -13.43 14.93 -8.94
N THR A 199 -13.44 15.88 -9.86
CA THR A 199 -14.48 16.92 -9.97
C THR A 199 -15.86 16.37 -10.33
N VAL A 200 -15.94 15.14 -10.86
CA VAL A 200 -17.21 14.42 -11.08
C VAL A 200 -18.03 14.22 -9.80
N ALA A 201 -17.41 14.33 -8.62
CA ALA A 201 -18.09 14.28 -7.33
C ALA A 201 -18.76 15.61 -6.94
N PHE A 202 -18.59 16.67 -7.74
CA PHE A 202 -19.10 18.00 -7.45
C PHE A 202 -20.00 18.56 -8.56
N SER A 203 -20.95 19.40 -8.16
CA SER A 203 -21.67 20.31 -9.04
C SER A 203 -20.86 21.59 -9.24
N ASP A 204 -21.05 22.21 -10.42
CA ASP A 204 -20.47 23.51 -10.78
C ASP A 204 -20.97 24.64 -9.87
#